data_AF-A0A7J8R7Q1-F1
#
_entry.id   AF-A0A7J8R7Q1-F1
#
_cell.length_a   1.000
_cell.length_b   1.000
_cell.length_c   1.000
_cell.angle_alpha   90.00
_cell.angle_beta   90.00
_cell.angle_gamma   90.00
#
_symmetry.space_group_name_H-M   'P 1'
#
loop_
_entity.id
_entity.type
_entity.pdbx_description
1 polymer ?
#
loop_
_entity_poly.entity_id
_entity_poly.type
_entity_poly.pdbx_seq_one_letter_code
_entity_poly.pdbx_strand_id
1 'polypeptide(L)'
;MEDSSSKSFLRKQWDEYKEFWADRFPFTDVYSRYIGREQPLPSWSESDVNEFIASDPLKTAREAANIALYGSAIGAITTAGFAWKYSKSLHGSILLILFVSTCWFTSHVPDQIGLTRKAFSTLIFLLGAGLSFVGGAVFGWTFGQEIANHAYQLYRLDTMAAQAKFMDWWENKCRR
;
A
#
# COMPACT_ATOMS: atom_id res chain seq x y z
N MET A 1 -5.79 -15.38 50.51
CA MET A 1 -6.75 -16.24 49.77
C MET A 1 -6.77 -15.91 48.26
N GLU A 2 -5.80 -15.16 47.71
CA GLU A 2 -5.83 -14.66 46.32
C GLU A 2 -5.19 -15.57 45.25
N ASP A 3 -4.57 -16.67 45.64
CA ASP A 3 -3.69 -17.42 44.74
C ASP A 3 -4.44 -18.42 43.83
N SER A 4 -5.54 -19.04 44.27
CA SER A 4 -6.27 -20.02 43.44
C SER A 4 -7.15 -19.36 42.36
N SER A 5 -7.83 -18.26 42.69
CA SER A 5 -8.71 -17.53 41.77
C SER A 5 -7.93 -16.80 40.68
N SER A 6 -6.76 -16.24 41.00
CA SER A 6 -5.92 -15.55 40.03
C SER A 6 -5.29 -16.54 39.04
N LYS A 7 -4.85 -17.71 39.53
CA LYS A 7 -4.34 -18.80 38.67
C LYS A 7 -5.40 -19.36 37.73
N SER A 8 -6.66 -19.48 38.16
CA SER A 8 -7.73 -19.95 37.28
C SER A 8 -8.13 -18.92 36.23
N PHE A 9 -8.19 -17.64 36.60
CA PHE A 9 -8.46 -16.53 35.67
C PHE A 9 -7.38 -16.41 34.60
N LEU A 10 -6.09 -16.38 34.99
CA LEU A 10 -4.97 -16.28 34.04
C LEU A 10 -4.92 -17.47 33.06
N ARG A 11 -5.21 -18.67 33.55
CA ARG A 11 -5.23 -19.88 32.73
C ARG A 11 -6.37 -19.84 31.70
N LYS A 12 -7.56 -19.42 32.13
CA LYS A 12 -8.71 -19.21 31.24
C LYS A 12 -8.43 -18.13 30.19
N GLN A 13 -7.87 -16.99 30.59
CA GLN A 13 -7.54 -15.90 29.67
C GLN A 13 -6.45 -16.31 28.66
N TRP A 14 -5.48 -17.12 29.10
CA TRP A 14 -4.45 -17.68 28.24
C TRP A 14 -4.99 -18.72 27.25
N ASP A 15 -5.96 -19.52 27.66
CA ASP A 15 -6.63 -20.49 26.79
C ASP A 15 -7.48 -19.78 25.72
N GLU A 16 -8.27 -18.77 26.09
CA GLU A 16 -9.03 -17.92 25.15
C GLU A 16 -8.10 -17.14 24.20
N TYR A 17 -6.98 -16.64 24.69
CA TYR A 17 -5.97 -15.97 23.86
C TYR A 17 -5.36 -16.94 22.83
N LYS A 18 -5.01 -18.17 23.24
CA LYS A 18 -4.50 -19.18 22.31
C LYS A 18 -5.53 -19.54 21.24
N GLU A 19 -6.80 -19.72 21.61
CA GLU A 19 -7.88 -19.98 20.63
C GLU A 19 -8.07 -18.81 19.66
N PHE A 20 -8.08 -17.57 20.17
CA PHE A 20 -8.19 -16.37 19.35
C PHE A 20 -7.07 -16.27 18.30
N TRP A 21 -5.82 -16.54 18.69
CA TRP A 21 -4.69 -16.51 17.75
C TRP A 21 -4.62 -17.75 16.85
N ALA A 22 -5.07 -18.91 17.31
CA ALA A 22 -5.14 -20.14 16.50
C ALA A 22 -6.18 -20.01 15.38
N ASP A 23 -7.37 -19.47 15.68
CA ASP A 23 -8.43 -19.23 14.70
C ASP A 23 -8.03 -18.16 13.66
N ARG A 24 -7.23 -17.17 14.09
CA ARG A 24 -6.70 -16.10 13.22
C ARG A 24 -5.54 -16.56 12.33
N PHE A 25 -4.78 -17.56 12.76
CA PHE A 25 -3.60 -18.08 12.06
C PHE A 25 -3.61 -19.62 11.97
N PRO A 26 -4.51 -20.23 11.19
CA PRO A 26 -4.57 -21.68 10.99
C PRO A 26 -3.46 -22.18 10.05
N PHE A 27 -2.34 -21.46 9.95
CA PHE A 27 -1.27 -21.74 8.97
C PHE A 27 -0.75 -23.18 9.13
N THR A 28 -0.60 -23.66 10.36
CA THR A 28 -0.11 -25.02 10.61
C THR A 28 -1.09 -26.06 10.10
N ASP A 29 -2.39 -25.89 10.31
CA ASP A 29 -3.40 -26.88 9.96
C ASP A 29 -3.59 -26.97 8.44
N VAL A 30 -3.62 -25.83 7.75
CA VAL A 30 -3.73 -25.78 6.29
C VAL A 30 -2.46 -26.29 5.61
N TYR A 31 -1.26 -25.92 6.10
CA TYR A 31 0.00 -26.34 5.47
C TYR A 31 0.51 -27.71 5.90
N SER A 32 0.05 -28.26 7.03
CA SER A 32 0.48 -29.58 7.52
C SER A 32 0.35 -30.69 6.45
N ARG A 33 -0.72 -30.63 5.65
CA ARG A 33 -1.00 -31.57 4.54
C ARG A 33 0.03 -31.52 3.41
N TYR A 34 0.73 -30.39 3.26
CA TYR A 34 1.73 -30.19 2.21
C TYR A 34 3.16 -30.28 2.75
N ILE A 35 3.41 -29.87 3.99
CA ILE A 35 4.75 -29.89 4.61
C ILE A 35 5.13 -31.29 5.12
N GLY A 36 4.17 -32.10 5.57
CA GLY A 36 4.41 -33.43 6.15
C GLY A 36 4.41 -34.60 5.16
N ARG A 37 4.64 -34.38 3.86
CA ARG A 37 4.55 -35.46 2.85
C ARG A 37 5.80 -36.33 2.80
N GLU A 38 5.57 -37.65 2.74
CA GLU A 38 6.61 -38.68 2.49
C GLU A 38 7.23 -38.56 1.09
N GLN A 39 6.48 -38.07 0.09
CA GLN A 39 6.98 -37.77 -1.24
C GLN A 39 6.88 -36.26 -1.52
N PRO A 40 8.00 -35.56 -1.76
CA PRO A 40 7.99 -34.13 -2.04
C PRO A 40 7.27 -33.86 -3.37
N LEU A 41 6.42 -32.83 -3.39
CA LEU A 41 5.80 -32.35 -4.62
C LEU A 41 6.90 -31.87 -5.59
N PRO A 42 6.75 -32.09 -6.91
CA PRO A 42 7.70 -31.55 -7.88
C PRO A 42 7.71 -30.02 -7.80
N SER A 43 8.89 -29.42 -7.99
CA SER A 43 9.04 -27.96 -8.02
C SER A 43 8.23 -27.38 -9.18
N TRP A 44 7.38 -26.39 -8.91
CA TRP A 44 6.65 -25.68 -9.94
C TRP A 44 7.58 -24.80 -10.78
N SER A 45 7.21 -24.58 -12.04
CA SER A 45 7.86 -23.66 -12.96
C SER A 45 7.09 -22.34 -13.10
N GLU A 46 7.72 -21.28 -13.61
CA GLU A 46 7.03 -20.00 -13.83
C GLU A 46 5.84 -20.12 -14.80
N SER A 47 5.89 -21.05 -15.75
CA SER A 47 4.76 -21.34 -16.63
C SER A 47 3.54 -21.88 -15.86
N ASP A 48 3.75 -22.66 -14.82
CA ASP A 48 2.66 -23.21 -14.00
C ASP A 48 1.97 -22.13 -13.17
N VAL A 49 2.77 -21.18 -12.65
CA VAL A 49 2.26 -20.00 -11.96
C VAL A 49 1.45 -19.13 -12.90
N ASN A 50 1.92 -18.90 -14.13
CA ASN A 50 1.20 -18.13 -15.13
C ASN A 50 -0.10 -18.81 -15.59
N GLU A 51 -0.09 -20.13 -15.74
CA GLU A 51 -1.29 -20.92 -16.05
C GLU A 51 -2.32 -20.83 -14.91
N PHE A 52 -1.87 -20.90 -13.65
CA PHE A 52 -2.75 -20.71 -12.50
C PHE A 52 -3.35 -19.30 -12.47
N ILE A 53 -2.52 -18.27 -12.65
CA ILE A 53 -2.92 -16.84 -12.71
C ILE A 53 -3.92 -16.59 -13.85
N ALA A 54 -3.77 -17.29 -14.98
CA ALA A 54 -4.70 -17.22 -16.09
C ALA A 54 -6.00 -17.98 -15.80
N SER A 55 -5.94 -19.05 -15.01
CA SER A 55 -7.07 -19.93 -14.73
C SER A 55 -8.08 -19.38 -13.74
N ASP A 56 -7.69 -18.74 -12.62
CA ASP A 56 -8.59 -17.97 -11.72
C ASP A 56 -7.83 -17.30 -10.53
N PRO A 57 -8.30 -17.33 -9.28
CA PRO A 57 -9.08 -16.33 -8.49
C PRO A 57 -8.40 -14.98 -8.16
N LEU A 58 -7.16 -14.75 -8.61
CA LEU A 58 -6.45 -13.47 -8.35
C LEU A 58 -6.86 -12.34 -9.30
N LYS A 59 -7.69 -12.63 -10.32
CA LYS A 59 -8.22 -11.64 -11.25
C LYS A 59 -8.87 -10.47 -10.52
N THR A 60 -9.67 -10.76 -9.50
CA THR A 60 -10.32 -9.75 -8.65
C THR A 60 -9.31 -8.87 -7.91
N ALA A 61 -8.27 -9.47 -7.30
CA ALA A 61 -7.21 -8.73 -6.64
C ALA A 61 -6.39 -7.87 -7.62
N ARG A 62 -6.19 -8.36 -8.85
CA ARG A 62 -5.52 -7.62 -9.92
C ARG A 62 -6.37 -6.45 -10.43
N GLU A 63 -7.68 -6.65 -10.60
CA GLU A 63 -8.61 -5.57 -10.97
C GLU A 63 -8.67 -4.49 -9.88
N ALA A 64 -8.68 -4.90 -8.61
CA ALA A 64 -8.59 -3.99 -7.47
C ALA A 64 -7.29 -3.17 -7.46
N ALA A 65 -6.15 -3.82 -7.73
CA ALA A 65 -4.86 -3.14 -7.86
C ALA A 65 -4.84 -2.14 -9.02
N ASN A 66 -5.44 -2.49 -10.16
CA ASN A 66 -5.58 -1.58 -11.29
C ASN A 66 -6.46 -0.37 -10.93
N ILE A 67 -7.56 -0.56 -10.19
CA ILE A 67 -8.41 0.54 -9.71
C ILE A 67 -7.66 1.47 -8.76
N ALA A 68 -6.87 0.92 -7.84
CA ALA A 68 -6.02 1.74 -6.96
C ALA A 68 -4.96 2.52 -7.75
N LEU A 69 -4.38 1.91 -8.77
CA LEU A 69 -3.45 2.58 -9.68
C LEU A 69 -4.13 3.73 -10.45
N TYR A 70 -5.33 3.50 -11.00
CA TYR A 70 -6.12 4.55 -11.65
C TYR A 70 -6.50 5.66 -10.66
N GLY A 71 -6.90 5.30 -9.44
CA GLY A 71 -7.19 6.25 -8.36
C GLY A 71 -5.99 7.13 -8.05
N SER A 72 -4.80 6.54 -7.94
CA SER A 72 -3.53 7.25 -7.76
C SER A 72 -3.25 8.22 -8.90
N ALA A 73 -3.34 7.76 -10.16
CA ALA A 73 -3.11 8.61 -11.32
C ALA A 73 -4.09 9.81 -11.37
N ILE A 74 -5.38 9.56 -11.14
CA ILE A 74 -6.42 10.60 -11.09
C ILE A 74 -6.15 11.58 -9.94
N GLY A 75 -5.83 11.08 -8.75
CA GLY A 75 -5.50 11.91 -7.58
C GLY A 75 -4.27 12.78 -7.81
N ALA A 76 -3.22 12.23 -8.42
CA ALA A 76 -2.00 12.94 -8.77
C ALA A 76 -2.26 14.06 -9.79
N ILE A 77 -2.98 13.75 -10.88
CA ILE A 77 -3.32 14.73 -11.92
C ILE A 77 -4.24 15.82 -11.36
N THR A 78 -5.25 15.44 -10.58
CA THR A 78 -6.20 16.40 -10.00
C THR A 78 -5.51 17.34 -9.03
N THR A 79 -4.68 16.80 -8.12
CA THR A 79 -3.95 17.60 -7.13
C THR A 79 -2.91 18.49 -7.80
N ALA A 80 -2.19 17.98 -8.79
CA ALA A 80 -1.25 18.79 -9.57
C ALA A 80 -1.97 19.87 -10.41
N GLY A 81 -3.13 19.56 -10.98
CA GLY A 81 -3.95 20.53 -11.72
C GLY A 81 -4.45 21.66 -10.83
N PHE A 82 -4.89 21.34 -9.60
CA PHE A 82 -5.22 22.34 -8.58
C PHE A 82 -3.99 23.15 -8.17
N ALA A 83 -2.86 22.51 -7.85
CA ALA A 83 -1.61 23.20 -7.51
C ALA A 83 -1.13 24.13 -8.65
N TRP A 84 -1.28 23.71 -9.91
CA TRP A 84 -0.96 24.52 -11.09
C TRP A 84 -1.92 25.72 -11.25
N LYS A 85 -3.23 25.50 -11.07
CA LYS A 85 -4.24 26.57 -11.14
C LYS A 85 -4.03 27.62 -10.05
N TYR A 86 -3.73 27.19 -8.82
CA TYR A 86 -3.42 28.07 -7.69
C TYR A 86 -2.02 28.67 -7.76
N SER A 87 -1.07 28.04 -8.46
CA SER A 87 0.22 28.64 -8.81
C SER A 87 0.07 29.84 -9.75
N LYS A 88 -0.89 29.79 -10.68
CA LYS A 88 -1.11 30.88 -11.65
C LYS A 88 -1.94 32.04 -11.09
N SER A 89 -2.59 31.88 -9.95
CA SER A 89 -3.42 32.92 -9.33
C SER A 89 -3.21 32.98 -7.81
N LEU A 90 -2.18 33.68 -7.32
CA LEU A 90 -2.11 34.19 -5.94
C LEU A 90 -1.18 35.42 -5.83
N HIS A 91 -1.72 36.61 -6.12
CA HIS A 91 -1.12 37.91 -5.75
C HIS A 91 -0.83 38.03 -4.22
N GLY A 92 -1.27 37.09 -3.36
CA GLY A 92 -1.17 37.18 -1.89
C GLY A 92 -0.15 36.27 -1.20
N SER A 93 0.24 35.12 -1.77
CA SER A 93 1.13 34.13 -1.12
C SER A 93 2.58 34.35 -1.51
N ILE A 94 2.76 34.80 -2.75
CA ILE A 94 4.03 35.27 -3.28
C ILE A 94 4.40 36.63 -2.64
N LEU A 95 3.44 37.50 -2.31
CA LEU A 95 3.74 38.76 -1.59
C LEU A 95 4.14 38.53 -0.13
N LEU A 96 3.47 37.63 0.60
CA LEU A 96 3.79 37.30 2.00
C LEU A 96 5.15 36.60 2.16
N ILE A 97 5.51 35.71 1.23
CA ILE A 97 6.79 34.98 1.28
C ILE A 97 7.93 35.83 0.70
N LEU A 98 7.69 36.64 -0.33
CA LEU A 98 8.71 37.56 -0.85
C LEU A 98 8.97 38.73 0.09
N PHE A 99 7.97 39.34 0.73
CA PHE A 99 8.20 40.48 1.63
C PHE A 99 8.99 40.10 2.89
N VAL A 100 8.75 38.91 3.47
CA VAL A 100 9.48 38.45 4.66
C VAL A 100 10.85 37.85 4.32
N SER A 101 11.01 37.18 3.17
CA SER A 101 12.26 36.52 2.79
C SER A 101 13.26 37.45 2.06
N THR A 102 12.80 38.31 1.14
CA THR A 102 13.72 39.21 0.42
C THR A 102 14.28 40.32 1.31
N CYS A 103 13.51 40.84 2.27
CA CYS A 103 14.01 41.84 3.22
C CYS A 103 15.05 41.27 4.20
N TRP A 104 14.98 39.99 4.53
CA TRP A 104 15.93 39.36 5.45
C TRP A 104 17.17 38.78 4.74
N PHE A 105 17.02 38.22 3.54
CA PHE A 105 18.12 37.55 2.83
C PHE A 105 19.03 38.51 2.03
N THR A 106 18.53 39.67 1.60
CA THR A 106 19.35 40.66 0.84
C THR A 106 20.27 41.52 1.70
N SER A 107 20.09 41.53 3.03
CA SER A 107 20.93 42.32 3.93
C SER A 107 22.18 41.59 4.44
N HIS A 108 22.33 40.28 4.21
CA HIS A 108 23.35 39.47 4.91
C HIS A 108 24.11 38.39 4.10
N VAL A 109 23.90 38.22 2.79
CA VAL A 109 24.62 37.18 2.01
C VAL A 109 25.52 37.78 0.94
N PRO A 110 26.86 37.62 1.03
CA PRO A 110 27.80 38.04 0.00
C PRO A 110 27.77 37.12 -1.23
N ASP A 111 27.93 37.75 -2.39
CA ASP A 111 27.77 37.22 -3.74
C ASP A 111 28.91 36.23 -4.11
N GLN A 112 28.71 34.93 -3.87
CA GLN A 112 29.76 33.92 -4.12
C GLN A 112 29.38 32.79 -5.10
N ILE A 113 28.12 32.63 -5.49
CA ILE A 113 27.72 31.51 -6.36
C ILE A 113 26.71 32.02 -7.39
N GLY A 114 27.11 32.05 -8.66
CA GLY A 114 26.35 32.56 -9.81
C GLY A 114 25.09 31.77 -10.18
N LEU A 115 24.30 31.32 -9.20
CA LEU A 115 23.00 30.71 -9.41
C LEU A 115 21.97 31.83 -9.60
N THR A 116 21.72 32.17 -10.87
CA THR A 116 20.81 33.26 -11.24
C THR A 116 19.44 33.11 -10.55
N ARG A 117 18.87 34.22 -10.09
CA ARG A 117 17.56 34.32 -9.37
C ARG A 117 16.42 33.51 -10.02
N LYS A 118 16.49 33.27 -11.33
CA LYS A 118 15.54 32.45 -12.10
C LYS A 118 15.65 30.95 -11.77
N ALA A 119 16.86 30.41 -11.65
CA ALA A 119 17.10 29.00 -11.35
C ALA A 119 16.56 28.61 -9.97
N PHE A 120 16.72 29.48 -8.97
CA PHE A 120 16.18 29.25 -7.62
C PHE A 120 14.65 29.24 -7.58
N SER A 121 14.01 30.16 -8.31
CA SER A 121 12.54 30.19 -8.44
C SER A 121 12.00 28.95 -9.15
N THR A 122 12.66 28.47 -10.21
CA THR A 122 12.27 27.26 -10.92
C THR A 122 12.43 26.01 -10.04
N LEU A 123 13.48 25.94 -9.23
CA LEU A 123 13.71 24.83 -8.31
C LEU A 123 12.61 24.73 -7.24
N ILE A 124 12.24 25.84 -6.60
CA ILE A 124 11.14 25.88 -5.62
C ILE A 124 9.82 25.44 -6.26
N PHE A 125 9.56 25.88 -7.49
CA PHE A 125 8.36 25.52 -8.22
C PHE A 125 8.30 24.02 -8.55
N LEU A 126 9.42 23.42 -8.97
CA LEU A 126 9.52 21.99 -9.25
C LEU A 126 9.35 21.14 -7.98
N LEU A 127 9.89 21.59 -6.84
CA LEU A 127 9.70 20.93 -5.56
C LEU A 127 8.22 20.96 -5.10
N GLY A 128 7.56 22.12 -5.20
CA GLY A 128 6.14 22.25 -4.87
C GLY A 128 5.23 21.43 -5.80
N ALA A 129 5.52 21.42 -7.10
CA ALA A 129 4.80 20.59 -8.06
C ALA A 129 5.01 19.09 -7.76
N GLY A 130 6.26 18.67 -7.53
CA GLY A 130 6.59 17.28 -7.20
C GLY A 130 5.86 16.78 -5.95
N LEU A 131 5.84 17.57 -4.88
CA LEU A 131 5.09 17.25 -3.65
C LEU A 131 3.58 17.13 -3.90
N SER A 132 3.02 17.95 -4.79
CA SER A 132 1.60 17.92 -5.13
C SER A 132 1.22 16.65 -5.90
N PHE A 133 2.07 16.20 -6.83
CA PHE A 133 1.88 14.93 -7.53
C PHE A 133 1.96 13.74 -6.58
N VAL A 134 2.96 13.70 -5.69
CA VAL A 134 3.14 12.61 -4.72
C VAL A 134 1.97 12.58 -3.73
N GLY A 135 1.57 13.73 -3.17
CA GLY A 135 0.44 13.81 -2.24
C GLY A 135 -0.87 13.38 -2.89
N GLY A 136 -1.13 13.82 -4.12
CA GLY A 136 -2.30 13.40 -4.88
C GLY A 136 -2.30 11.91 -5.23
N ALA A 137 -1.14 11.35 -5.57
CA ALA A 137 -0.97 9.93 -5.84
C ALA A 137 -1.29 9.07 -4.61
N VAL A 138 -0.76 9.44 -3.45
CA VAL A 138 -1.00 8.72 -2.19
C VAL A 138 -2.48 8.79 -1.80
N PHE A 139 -3.10 9.97 -1.85
CA PHE A 139 -4.52 10.12 -1.54
C PHE A 139 -5.41 9.32 -2.51
N GLY A 140 -5.14 9.44 -3.82
CA GLY A 140 -5.84 8.70 -4.85
C GLY A 140 -5.69 7.18 -4.71
N TRP A 141 -4.51 6.70 -4.32
CA TRP A 141 -4.25 5.29 -4.02
C TRP A 141 -5.10 4.80 -2.85
N THR A 142 -5.15 5.55 -1.74
CA THR A 142 -5.92 5.15 -0.55
C THR A 142 -7.43 5.09 -0.83
N PHE A 143 -7.97 6.07 -1.54
CA PHE A 143 -9.38 6.09 -1.90
C PHE A 143 -9.73 5.04 -2.96
N GLY A 144 -8.82 4.79 -3.91
CA GLY A 144 -8.96 3.71 -4.89
C GLY A 144 -8.94 2.32 -4.27
N GLN A 145 -8.12 2.09 -3.25
CA GLN A 145 -8.13 0.85 -2.46
C GLN A 145 -9.47 0.68 -1.72
N GLU A 146 -10.04 1.74 -1.14
CA GLU A 146 -11.33 1.65 -0.46
C GLU A 146 -12.48 1.33 -1.43
N ILE A 147 -12.52 2.01 -2.58
CA ILE A 147 -13.51 1.70 -3.63
C ILE A 147 -13.35 0.26 -4.11
N ALA A 148 -12.11 -0.18 -4.35
CA ALA A 148 -11.86 -1.55 -4.78
C ALA A 148 -12.29 -2.57 -3.71
N ASN A 149 -11.95 -2.33 -2.44
CA ASN A 149 -12.36 -3.14 -1.30
C ASN A 149 -13.89 -3.29 -1.22
N HIS A 150 -14.62 -2.19 -1.42
CA HIS A 150 -16.09 -2.20 -1.42
C HIS A 150 -16.67 -2.87 -2.67
N ALA A 151 -16.15 -2.57 -3.86
CA ALA A 151 -16.67 -3.06 -5.13
C ALA A 151 -16.50 -4.57 -5.31
N TYR A 152 -15.38 -5.12 -4.84
CA TYR A 152 -15.02 -6.53 -5.02
C TYR A 152 -15.06 -7.35 -3.74
N GLN A 153 -15.53 -6.75 -2.65
CA GLN A 153 -15.59 -7.39 -1.33
C GLN A 153 -14.26 -8.04 -0.91
N LEU A 154 -13.14 -7.37 -1.17
CA LEU A 154 -11.81 -7.94 -0.87
C LEU A 154 -11.60 -8.26 0.61
N TYR A 155 -12.43 -7.73 1.51
CA TYR A 155 -12.46 -8.12 2.93
C TYR A 155 -12.79 -9.60 3.16
N ARG A 156 -13.40 -10.29 2.18
CA ARG A 156 -13.62 -11.75 2.21
C ARG A 156 -12.52 -12.54 1.51
N LEU A 157 -11.54 -11.86 0.89
CA LEU A 157 -10.48 -12.50 0.15
C LEU A 157 -9.44 -13.02 1.13
N ASP A 158 -9.59 -14.28 1.51
CA ASP A 158 -8.64 -14.96 2.37
C ASP A 158 -7.40 -15.36 1.56
N THR A 159 -6.30 -14.64 1.81
CA THR A 159 -5.00 -14.89 1.16
C THR A 159 -4.50 -16.32 1.42
N MET A 160 -4.86 -16.92 2.57
CA MET A 160 -4.50 -18.31 2.88
C MET A 160 -5.38 -19.28 2.10
N ALA A 161 -6.67 -18.99 1.94
CA ALA A 161 -7.55 -19.77 1.08
C ALA A 161 -7.12 -19.72 -0.39
N ALA A 162 -6.61 -18.58 -0.86
CA ALA A 162 -6.05 -18.45 -2.22
C ALA A 162 -4.79 -19.32 -2.39
N GLN A 163 -3.89 -19.34 -1.40
CA GLN A 163 -2.70 -20.18 -1.43
C GLN A 163 -3.03 -21.68 -1.31
N ALA A 164 -4.02 -22.05 -0.49
CA ALA A 164 -4.50 -23.43 -0.41
C ALA A 164 -5.12 -23.90 -1.74
N LYS A 165 -5.91 -23.05 -2.40
CA LYS A 165 -6.46 -23.35 -3.75
C LYS A 165 -5.37 -23.55 -4.79
N PHE A 166 -4.25 -22.83 -4.72
CA PHE A 166 -3.10 -23.07 -5.59
C PHE A 166 -2.52 -24.47 -5.39
N MET A 167 -2.29 -24.86 -4.13
CA MET A 167 -1.73 -26.17 -3.81
C MET A 167 -2.67 -27.32 -4.23
N ASP A 168 -3.98 -27.15 -4.06
CA ASP A 168 -4.99 -28.11 -4.53
C ASP A 168 -5.06 -28.20 -6.06
N TRP A 169 -4.99 -27.06 -6.76
CA TRP A 169 -4.91 -27.03 -8.22
C TRP A 169 -3.64 -27.73 -8.72
N TRP A 170 -2.50 -27.45 -8.08
CA TRP A 170 -1.20 -28.03 -8.42
C TRP A 170 -1.21 -29.55 -8.25
N GLU A 171 -1.74 -30.04 -7.13
CA GLU A 171 -1.87 -31.47 -6.88
C GLU A 171 -2.78 -32.16 -7.92
N ASN A 172 -3.87 -31.53 -8.32
CA ASN A 172 -4.75 -32.05 -9.37
C ASN A 172 -4.09 -32.02 -10.76
N LYS A 173 -3.14 -31.11 -11.00
CA LYS A 173 -2.34 -31.06 -12.23
C LYS A 173 -1.28 -32.16 -12.24
N CYS A 174 -0.56 -32.38 -11.14
CA CYS A 174 0.45 -33.44 -11.03
C CYS A 174 -0.14 -34.87 -11.07
N ARG A 175 -1.42 -35.02 -10.72
CA ARG A 175 -2.11 -36.32 -10.72
C ARG A 175 -2.67 -36.70 -12.09
N ARG A 176 -2.85 -35.74 -13.01
CA ARG A 176 -3.25 -35.98 -14.40
C ARG A 176 -2.04 -36.31 -15.25
#